data_AF-A0A538P5P8-F1
#
_entry.id   AF-A0A538P5P8-F1
#
_cell.length_a   1.000
_cell.length_b   1.000
_cell.length_c   1.000
_cell.angle_alpha   90.00
_cell.angle_beta   90.00
_cell.angle_gamma   90.00
#
_symmetry.space_group_name_H-M   'P 1'
#
loop_
_entity.id
_entity.type
_entity.pdbx_description
1 polymer ?
#
loop_
_entity_poly.entity_id
_entity_poly.type
_entity_poly.pdbx_seq_one_letter_code
_entity_poly.pdbx_strand_id
1 'polypeptide(L)'
;TEYRTLAEFALSLGLSRKEIPFTGLSIGELISRIFERIRSGGRHVIFVIDEIDYLVKSQGDGSLYEFTRAGDRIIPGSLSLVGISNDLKFKEDLDPRVLSSLGEEEMVFPPYNVDELKEILKERAAIAFEPSTFSESAINLCAAMAGSEHGDARRAVDLLRIAGEVGEREGLQTIDDTCVRKASDKMEHDRIEEAVRSLPLQNKVILLAVSRFIGGTNTGEVYLAYSSIVKKTSTELLTQRRVSGILAELDLLGLVEAAVVSKGRRGRTKRIRLLLEPETLNKILGEDPALAGLF
;
A
#
# COMPACT_ATOMS: atom_id res chain seq x y z
N THR A 1 7.38 10.48 8.68
CA THR A 1 7.40 11.95 8.82
C THR A 1 8.73 12.45 8.32
N GLU A 2 8.78 13.60 7.66
CA GLU A 2 10.01 14.17 7.08
C GLU A 2 11.16 14.23 8.08
N TYR A 3 10.92 14.68 9.31
CA TYR A 3 11.94 14.69 10.36
C TYR A 3 12.60 13.32 10.60
N ARG A 4 11.81 12.23 10.61
CA ARG A 4 12.35 10.88 10.84
C ARG A 4 13.24 10.43 9.68
N THR A 5 12.80 10.66 8.45
CA THR A 5 13.59 10.38 7.24
C THR A 5 14.93 11.13 7.27
N LEU A 6 14.89 12.43 7.56
CA LEU A 6 16.10 13.25 7.68
C LEU A 6 17.01 12.81 8.83
N ALA A 7 16.43 12.40 9.96
CA ALA A 7 17.19 11.90 11.10
C ALA A 7 17.91 10.59 10.75
N GLU A 8 17.27 9.70 9.97
CA GLU A 8 17.89 8.47 9.49
C GLU A 8 19.07 8.75 8.55
N PHE A 9 18.99 9.76 7.68
CA PHE A 9 20.14 10.20 6.88
C PHE A 9 21.28 10.71 7.77
N ALA A 10 20.98 11.56 8.75
CA ALA A 10 21.99 12.08 9.67
C ALA A 10 22.67 10.95 10.47
N LEU A 11 21.91 9.98 10.98
CA LEU A 11 22.46 8.82 11.66
C LEU A 11 23.33 7.97 10.74
N SER A 12 22.93 7.77 9.48
CA SER A 12 23.70 7.02 8.47
C SER A 12 25.03 7.72 8.12
N LEU A 13 25.10 9.04 8.23
CA LEU A 13 26.34 9.82 8.10
C LEU A 13 27.24 9.78 9.36
N GLY A 14 26.79 9.08 10.40
CA GLY A 14 27.50 8.85 11.66
C GLY A 14 27.33 9.98 12.67
N LEU A 15 26.26 10.78 12.59
CA LEU A 15 25.86 11.63 13.72
C LEU A 15 25.24 10.76 14.82
N SER A 16 25.45 11.13 16.08
CA SER A 16 24.88 10.42 17.23
C SER A 16 23.44 10.85 17.52
N ARG A 17 22.69 10.02 18.26
CA ARG A 17 21.35 10.40 18.78
C ARG A 17 21.37 11.56 19.78
N LYS A 18 22.55 11.92 20.30
CA LYS A 18 22.74 13.12 21.11
C LYS A 18 22.78 14.38 20.21
N GLU A 19 23.36 14.25 19.03
CA GLU A 19 23.39 15.30 18.01
C GLU A 19 22.06 15.39 17.26
N ILE A 20 21.32 14.29 17.10
CA ILE A 20 20.00 14.27 16.46
C ILE A 20 18.98 13.69 17.46
N PRO A 21 18.46 14.51 18.39
CA PRO A 21 17.44 14.06 19.32
C PRO A 21 16.14 13.71 18.57
N PHE A 22 15.29 12.90 19.20
CA PHE A 22 14.01 12.47 18.59
C PHE A 22 13.03 13.64 18.38
N THR A 23 13.15 14.71 19.17
CA THR A 23 12.37 15.95 19.07
C THR A 23 13.22 17.17 19.47
N GLY A 24 12.76 18.37 19.12
CA GLY A 24 13.34 19.64 19.59
C GLY A 24 14.30 20.32 18.62
N LEU A 25 14.71 19.67 17.52
CA LEU A 25 15.38 20.35 16.40
C LEU A 25 14.38 20.76 15.33
N SER A 26 14.60 21.92 14.72
CA SER A 26 13.92 22.29 13.49
C SER A 26 14.48 21.47 12.32
N ILE A 27 13.69 21.30 11.27
CA ILE A 27 14.11 20.63 10.03
C ILE A 27 15.34 21.32 9.42
N GLY A 28 15.36 22.66 9.40
CA GLY A 28 16.50 23.42 8.87
C GLY A 28 17.80 23.22 9.67
N GLU A 29 17.72 23.08 11.00
CA GLU A 29 18.88 22.78 11.83
C GLU A 29 19.39 21.36 11.57
N LEU A 30 18.50 20.40 11.41
CA LEU A 30 18.85 19.02 11.05
C LEU A 30 19.56 18.95 9.69
N ILE A 31 19.03 19.61 8.67
CA ILE A 31 19.65 19.73 7.34
C ILE A 31 21.03 20.39 7.44
N SER A 32 21.16 21.45 8.24
CA SER A 32 22.44 22.14 8.43
C SER A 32 23.50 21.23 9.06
N ARG A 33 23.12 20.38 10.03
CA ARG A 33 24.02 19.37 10.61
C ARG A 33 24.43 18.29 9.62
N ILE A 34 23.50 17.86 8.76
CA ILE A 34 23.80 16.93 7.66
C ILE A 34 24.85 17.55 6.72
N PHE A 35 24.64 18.79 6.28
CA PHE A 35 25.57 19.49 5.39
C PHE A 35 26.94 19.69 6.03
N GLU A 36 26.99 20.09 7.30
CA GLU A 36 28.26 20.25 8.00
C GLU A 36 29.01 18.94 8.14
N ARG A 37 28.30 17.82 8.35
CA ARG A 37 28.92 16.50 8.41
C ARG A 37 29.50 16.06 7.06
N ILE A 38 28.80 16.34 5.96
CA ILE A 38 29.29 16.04 4.60
C ILE A 38 30.55 16.87 4.32
N ARG A 39 30.47 18.18 4.59
CA ARG A 39 31.53 19.17 4.38
C ARG A 39 32.79 18.87 5.19
N SER A 40 32.66 18.70 6.50
CA SER A 40 33.79 18.43 7.41
C SER A 40 34.49 17.11 7.09
N GLY A 41 33.76 16.16 6.51
CA GLY A 41 34.29 14.88 6.09
C GLY A 41 34.85 14.84 4.67
N GLY A 42 34.70 15.89 3.85
CA GLY A 42 35.09 15.85 2.44
C GLY A 42 34.33 14.80 1.63
N ARG A 43 33.11 14.43 2.04
CA ARG A 43 32.42 13.21 1.54
C ARG A 43 31.60 13.49 0.30
N HIS A 44 31.55 12.49 -0.59
CA HIS A 44 30.58 12.42 -1.68
C HIS A 44 29.47 11.46 -1.27
N VAL A 45 28.24 11.97 -1.19
CA VAL A 45 27.10 11.24 -0.62
C VAL A 45 25.98 11.15 -1.63
N ILE A 46 25.34 9.98 -1.70
CA ILE A 46 24.13 9.76 -2.48
C ILE A 46 23.00 9.44 -1.51
N PHE A 47 21.94 10.25 -1.53
CA PHE A 47 20.70 9.93 -0.84
C PHE A 47 19.74 9.24 -1.80
N VAL A 48 19.24 8.08 -1.39
CA VAL A 48 18.19 7.35 -2.10
C VAL A 48 16.92 7.46 -1.28
N ILE A 49 15.88 8.03 -1.87
CA ILE A 49 14.58 8.23 -1.25
C ILE A 49 13.58 7.40 -2.02
N ASP A 50 13.14 6.30 -1.42
CA ASP A 50 12.03 5.52 -1.94
C ASP A 50 10.69 6.15 -1.55
N GLU A 51 9.68 5.98 -2.40
CA GLU A 51 8.34 6.57 -2.25
C GLU A 51 8.36 8.09 -1.98
N ILE A 52 9.18 8.82 -2.74
CA ILE A 52 9.38 10.27 -2.55
C ILE A 52 8.09 11.09 -2.71
N ASP A 53 7.10 10.58 -3.46
CA ASP A 53 5.80 11.21 -3.65
C ASP A 53 4.98 11.26 -2.35
N TYR A 54 5.12 10.26 -1.47
CA TYR A 54 4.49 10.29 -0.14
C TYR A 54 5.06 11.41 0.72
N LEU A 55 6.38 11.62 0.67
CA LEU A 55 7.05 12.70 1.40
C LEU A 55 6.52 14.07 0.96
N VAL A 56 6.46 14.30 -0.34
CA VAL A 56 6.03 15.59 -0.92
C VAL A 56 4.55 15.85 -0.65
N LYS A 57 3.66 14.88 -0.88
CA LYS A 57 2.22 15.05 -0.63
C LYS A 57 1.88 15.32 0.84
N SER A 58 2.68 14.78 1.77
CA SER A 58 2.41 14.91 3.21
C SER A 58 3.09 16.10 3.89
N GLN A 59 4.23 16.58 3.38
CA GLN A 59 5.04 17.61 4.05
C GLN A 59 5.52 18.76 3.13
N GLY A 60 5.27 18.66 1.82
CA GLY A 60 5.81 19.58 0.82
C GLY A 60 7.21 19.19 0.33
N ASP A 61 7.77 19.99 -0.57
CA ASP A 61 9.06 19.75 -1.24
C ASP A 61 10.22 20.59 -0.69
N GLY A 62 10.02 21.28 0.45
CA GLY A 62 10.99 22.20 1.03
C GLY A 62 12.36 21.56 1.35
N SER A 63 12.40 20.35 1.89
CA SER A 63 13.67 19.66 2.13
C SER A 63 14.35 19.23 0.82
N LEU A 64 13.58 18.86 -0.21
CA LEU A 64 14.14 18.51 -1.52
C LEU A 64 14.80 19.73 -2.17
N TYR A 65 14.20 20.91 -2.02
CA TYR A 65 14.78 22.17 -2.45
C TYR A 65 16.13 22.45 -1.77
N GLU A 66 16.21 22.27 -0.45
CA GLU A 66 17.47 22.48 0.28
C GLU A 66 18.56 21.48 -0.16
N PHE A 67 18.20 20.22 -0.41
CA PHE A 67 19.15 19.18 -0.83
C PHE A 67 19.66 19.35 -2.25
N THR A 68 18.76 19.67 -3.20
CA THR A 68 19.14 19.92 -4.59
C THR A 68 20.08 21.13 -4.73
N ARG A 69 20.09 22.04 -3.75
CA ARG A 69 20.97 23.22 -3.68
C ARG A 69 22.13 23.07 -2.69
N ALA A 70 22.40 21.86 -2.20
CA ALA A 70 23.42 21.64 -1.20
C ALA A 70 24.85 21.91 -1.70
N GLY A 71 25.07 21.86 -3.03
CA GLY A 71 26.40 21.91 -3.66
C GLY A 71 27.34 22.98 -3.11
N ASP A 72 26.91 24.24 -3.06
CA ASP A 72 27.74 25.35 -2.57
C ASP A 72 27.99 25.30 -1.05
N ARG A 73 27.12 24.62 -0.30
CA ARG A 73 27.14 24.57 1.18
C ARG A 73 28.03 23.46 1.73
N ILE A 74 28.39 22.48 0.91
CA ILE A 74 29.05 21.24 1.36
C ILE A 74 30.48 21.08 0.85
N ILE A 75 31.13 22.16 0.41
CA ILE A 75 32.52 22.12 -0.09
C ILE A 75 33.53 22.12 1.08
N PRO A 76 34.49 21.18 1.14
CA PRO A 76 34.72 20.07 0.20
C PRO A 76 33.70 18.93 0.41
N GLY A 77 33.14 18.40 -0.69
CA GLY A 77 32.13 17.34 -0.66
C GLY A 77 31.06 17.49 -1.75
N SER A 78 30.15 16.53 -1.84
CA SER A 78 28.99 16.61 -2.73
C SER A 78 27.81 15.78 -2.22
N LEU A 79 26.61 16.13 -2.67
CA LEU A 79 25.37 15.43 -2.39
C LEU A 79 24.62 15.23 -3.70
N SER A 80 24.28 13.97 -3.99
CA SER A 80 23.39 13.60 -5.09
C SER A 80 22.13 12.96 -4.52
N LEU A 81 21.01 13.12 -5.23
CA LEU A 81 19.71 12.63 -4.81
C LEU A 81 19.16 11.69 -5.88
N VAL A 82 18.69 10.52 -5.45
CA VAL A 82 17.94 9.56 -6.26
C VAL A 82 16.57 9.42 -5.62
N GLY A 83 15.54 9.96 -6.27
CA GLY A 83 14.15 9.80 -5.86
C GLY A 83 13.48 8.69 -6.64
N ILE A 84 12.81 7.77 -5.96
CA ILE A 84 11.99 6.71 -6.56
C ILE A 84 10.53 7.02 -6.24
N SER A 85 9.69 7.08 -7.27
CA SER A 85 8.27 7.37 -7.16
C SER A 85 7.48 6.34 -7.97
N ASN A 86 6.35 5.91 -7.42
CA ASN A 86 5.37 5.09 -8.15
C ASN A 86 4.30 5.95 -8.85
N ASP A 87 4.28 7.26 -8.60
CA ASP A 87 3.33 8.19 -9.20
C ASP A 87 3.94 8.89 -10.42
N LEU A 88 3.40 8.59 -11.62
CA LEU A 88 3.78 9.22 -12.88
C LEU A 88 3.51 10.73 -12.91
N LYS A 89 2.58 11.22 -12.09
CA LYS A 89 2.24 12.65 -11.98
C LYS A 89 3.01 13.37 -10.90
N PHE A 90 3.89 12.69 -10.18
CA PHE A 90 4.67 13.28 -9.09
C PHE A 90 5.35 14.61 -9.46
N LYS A 91 5.80 14.74 -10.72
CA LYS A 91 6.43 15.97 -11.21
C LYS A 91 5.52 17.21 -11.17
N GLU A 92 4.21 17.01 -11.29
CA GLU A 92 3.22 18.09 -11.21
C GLU A 92 3.08 18.63 -9.78
N ASP A 93 3.45 17.83 -8.77
CA ASP A 93 3.41 18.19 -7.35
C ASP A 93 4.66 18.96 -6.88
N LEU A 94 5.70 19.07 -7.72
CA LEU A 94 6.96 19.73 -7.38
C LEU A 94 7.00 21.19 -7.83
N ASP A 95 7.62 22.06 -7.02
CA ASP A 95 7.96 23.40 -7.47
C ASP A 95 8.92 23.33 -8.69
N PRO A 96 8.74 24.19 -9.71
CA PRO A 96 9.57 24.18 -10.92
C PRO A 96 11.09 24.22 -10.67
N ARG A 97 11.52 24.83 -9.56
CA ARG A 97 12.95 24.92 -9.19
C ARG A 97 13.48 23.58 -8.68
N VAL A 98 12.67 22.85 -7.92
CA VAL A 98 13.00 21.51 -7.43
C VAL A 98 13.00 20.55 -8.62
N LEU A 99 11.96 20.61 -9.46
CA LEU A 99 11.86 19.79 -10.66
C LEU A 99 13.07 19.99 -11.60
N SER A 100 13.50 21.23 -11.81
CA SER A 100 14.67 21.52 -12.66
C SER A 100 15.98 20.94 -12.13
N SER A 101 16.11 20.74 -10.83
CA SER A 101 17.36 20.26 -10.20
C SER A 101 17.31 18.75 -9.92
N LEU A 102 16.15 18.22 -9.57
CA LEU A 102 15.92 16.80 -9.30
C LEU A 102 15.70 16.00 -10.59
N GLY A 103 15.11 16.63 -11.62
CA GLY A 103 14.77 16.01 -12.89
C GLY A 103 15.84 16.15 -13.97
N GLU A 104 17.11 16.37 -13.60
CA GLU A 104 18.23 16.43 -14.58
C GLU A 104 18.35 15.13 -15.39
N GLU A 105 18.17 13.98 -14.72
CA GLU A 105 18.21 12.65 -15.33
C GLU A 105 16.97 11.86 -14.88
N GLU A 106 16.13 11.44 -15.83
CA GLU A 106 14.93 10.65 -15.57
C GLU A 106 15.08 9.23 -16.12
N MET A 107 14.73 8.25 -15.29
CA MET A 107 14.62 6.86 -15.69
C MET A 107 13.21 6.34 -15.39
N VAL A 108 12.49 5.94 -16.44
CA VAL A 108 11.17 5.33 -16.33
C VAL A 108 11.31 3.81 -16.36
N PHE A 109 10.76 3.13 -15.37
CA PHE A 109 10.69 1.68 -15.31
C PHE A 109 9.34 1.22 -15.85
N PRO A 110 9.26 0.70 -17.10
CA PRO A 110 8.01 0.17 -17.61
C PRO A 110 7.61 -1.08 -16.81
N PRO A 111 6.31 -1.39 -16.72
CA PRO A 111 5.88 -2.64 -16.13
C PRO A 111 6.44 -3.85 -16.88
N TYR A 112 6.70 -4.93 -16.16
CA TYR A 112 7.25 -6.14 -16.78
C TYR A 112 6.23 -6.78 -17.72
N ASN A 113 6.72 -7.25 -18.87
CA ASN A 113 5.92 -8.11 -19.73
C ASN A 113 5.90 -9.55 -19.21
N VAL A 114 5.02 -10.39 -19.78
CA VAL A 114 4.82 -11.77 -19.33
C VAL A 114 6.11 -12.61 -19.46
N ASP A 115 6.90 -12.40 -20.51
CA ASP A 115 8.15 -13.15 -20.72
C ASP A 115 9.23 -12.74 -19.71
N GLU A 116 9.34 -11.45 -19.41
CA GLU A 116 10.23 -10.94 -18.35
C GLU A 116 9.85 -11.50 -16.97
N LEU A 117 8.55 -11.49 -16.64
CA LEU A 117 8.05 -12.10 -15.41
C LEU A 117 8.34 -13.60 -15.35
N LYS A 118 8.19 -14.32 -16.47
CA LYS A 118 8.52 -15.74 -16.56
C LYS A 118 9.99 -15.98 -16.23
N GLU A 119 10.91 -15.21 -16.79
CA GLU A 119 12.34 -15.37 -16.52
C GLU A 119 12.69 -15.01 -15.07
N ILE A 120 12.13 -13.92 -14.53
CA ILE A 120 12.27 -13.58 -13.10
C ILE A 120 11.79 -14.73 -12.22
N LEU A 121 10.60 -15.28 -12.51
CA LEU A 121 10.02 -16.37 -11.72
C LEU A 121 10.86 -17.65 -11.79
N LYS A 122 11.42 -18.00 -12.94
CA LYS A 122 12.35 -19.14 -13.06
C LYS A 122 13.59 -18.96 -12.20
N GLU A 123 14.21 -17.78 -12.25
CA GLU A 123 15.39 -17.47 -11.44
C GLU A 123 15.07 -17.55 -9.95
N ARG A 124 13.96 -16.96 -9.53
CA ARG A 124 13.50 -17.02 -8.12
C ARG A 124 13.15 -18.45 -7.71
N ALA A 125 12.51 -19.23 -8.58
CA ALA A 125 12.15 -20.61 -8.30
C ALA A 125 13.39 -21.49 -8.10
N ALA A 126 14.42 -21.31 -8.92
CA ALA A 126 15.67 -22.06 -8.83
C ALA A 126 16.46 -21.79 -7.53
N ILE A 127 16.29 -20.61 -6.93
CA ILE A 127 16.91 -20.27 -5.64
C ILE A 127 16.08 -20.80 -4.46
N ALA A 128 14.75 -20.78 -4.59
CA ALA A 128 13.84 -21.01 -3.46
C ALA A 128 13.33 -22.45 -3.33
N PHE A 129 13.34 -23.24 -4.41
CA PHE A 129 12.75 -24.59 -4.46
C PHE A 129 13.73 -25.63 -5.01
N GLU A 130 13.49 -26.89 -4.67
CA GLU A 130 14.22 -28.02 -5.26
C GLU A 130 13.96 -28.09 -6.78
N PRO A 131 14.90 -28.61 -7.58
CA PRO A 131 14.71 -28.77 -9.01
C PRO A 131 13.42 -29.54 -9.34
N SER A 132 12.71 -29.11 -10.40
CA SER A 132 11.46 -29.72 -10.86
C SER A 132 10.28 -29.65 -9.88
N THR A 133 10.36 -28.83 -8.83
CA THR A 133 9.22 -28.56 -7.94
C THR A 133 8.06 -27.90 -8.69
N PHE A 134 8.34 -26.99 -9.63
CA PHE A 134 7.31 -26.35 -10.44
C PHE A 134 7.29 -26.93 -11.84
N SER A 135 6.09 -27.24 -12.36
CA SER A 135 5.93 -27.46 -13.78
C SER A 135 6.19 -26.17 -14.56
N GLU A 136 6.65 -26.29 -15.81
CA GLU A 136 6.82 -25.10 -16.66
C GLU A 136 5.48 -24.39 -16.90
N SER A 137 4.38 -25.15 -16.99
CA SER A 137 3.03 -24.58 -17.15
C SER A 137 2.62 -23.73 -15.95
N ALA A 138 2.98 -24.14 -14.73
CA ALA A 138 2.68 -23.39 -13.51
C ALA A 138 3.41 -22.04 -13.49
N ILE A 139 4.70 -22.02 -13.84
CA ILE A 139 5.48 -20.78 -13.93
C ILE A 139 4.90 -19.85 -15.00
N ASN A 140 4.54 -20.39 -16.17
CA ASN A 140 3.90 -19.63 -17.23
C ASN A 140 2.57 -19.02 -16.77
N LEU A 141 1.78 -19.78 -16.01
CA LEU A 141 0.49 -19.32 -15.49
C LEU A 141 0.68 -18.21 -14.45
N CYS A 142 1.64 -18.34 -13.52
CA CYS A 142 1.97 -17.28 -12.57
C CYS A 142 2.37 -15.98 -13.29
N ALA A 143 3.24 -16.06 -14.29
CA ALA A 143 3.68 -14.91 -15.08
C ALA A 143 2.51 -14.27 -15.84
N ALA A 144 1.65 -15.07 -16.46
CA ALA A 144 0.49 -14.58 -17.21
C ALA A 144 -0.53 -13.87 -16.30
N MET A 145 -0.81 -14.44 -15.13
CA MET A 145 -1.72 -13.83 -14.14
C MET A 145 -1.19 -12.47 -13.66
N ALA A 146 0.07 -12.40 -13.24
CA ALA A 146 0.67 -11.14 -12.79
C ALA A 146 0.85 -10.11 -13.92
N GLY A 147 1.20 -10.56 -15.12
CA GLY A 147 1.33 -9.69 -16.30
C GLY A 147 0.01 -9.05 -16.73
N SER A 148 -1.10 -9.78 -16.61
CA SER A 148 -2.44 -9.24 -16.91
C SER A 148 -2.88 -8.13 -15.97
N GLU A 149 -2.34 -8.11 -14.75
CA GLU A 149 -2.64 -7.14 -13.70
C GLU A 149 -1.50 -6.13 -13.51
N HIS A 150 -1.07 -5.48 -14.59
CA HIS A 150 -0.09 -4.39 -14.59
C HIS A 150 1.38 -4.80 -14.45
N GLY A 151 1.76 -6.07 -14.65
CA GLY A 151 3.17 -6.45 -14.74
C GLY A 151 3.95 -6.35 -13.42
N ASP A 152 3.28 -6.59 -12.28
CA ASP A 152 3.90 -6.49 -10.95
C ASP A 152 4.69 -7.77 -10.59
N ALA A 153 6.03 -7.63 -10.57
CA ALA A 153 6.94 -8.72 -10.21
C ALA A 153 6.77 -9.17 -8.74
N ARG A 154 6.40 -8.28 -7.82
CA ARG A 154 6.13 -8.64 -6.42
C ARG A 154 4.97 -9.61 -6.35
N ARG A 155 3.87 -9.27 -7.02
CA ARG A 155 2.67 -10.12 -7.10
C ARG A 155 2.97 -11.47 -7.74
N ALA A 156 3.77 -11.50 -8.81
CA ALA A 156 4.22 -12.74 -9.45
C ALA A 156 4.98 -13.63 -8.46
N VAL A 157 5.98 -13.08 -7.75
CA VAL A 157 6.80 -13.84 -6.79
C VAL A 157 5.98 -14.30 -5.59
N ASP A 158 5.06 -13.48 -5.09
CA ASP A 158 4.14 -13.88 -4.02
C ASP A 158 3.21 -15.02 -4.47
N LEU A 159 2.66 -14.95 -5.68
CA LEU A 159 1.84 -16.01 -6.23
C LEU A 159 2.64 -17.33 -6.34
N LEU A 160 3.90 -17.26 -6.79
CA LEU A 160 4.80 -18.41 -6.83
C LEU A 160 5.02 -19.01 -5.43
N ARG A 161 5.32 -18.17 -4.44
CA ARG A 161 5.51 -18.60 -3.04
C ARG A 161 4.26 -19.29 -2.50
N ILE A 162 3.09 -18.66 -2.64
CA ILE A 162 1.83 -19.18 -2.12
C ILE A 162 1.45 -20.49 -2.83
N ALA A 163 1.73 -20.63 -4.14
CA ALA A 163 1.53 -21.89 -4.86
C ALA A 163 2.39 -23.02 -4.29
N GLY A 164 3.65 -22.72 -3.92
CA GLY A 164 4.52 -23.64 -3.20
C GLY A 164 3.92 -24.08 -1.85
N GLU A 165 3.46 -23.13 -1.04
CA GLU A 165 2.80 -23.42 0.25
C GLU A 165 1.54 -24.28 0.11
N VAL A 166 0.76 -24.05 -0.96
CA VAL A 166 -0.44 -24.86 -1.26
C VAL A 166 -0.03 -26.29 -1.56
N GLY A 167 0.98 -26.50 -2.42
CA GLY A 167 1.44 -27.85 -2.73
C GLY A 167 2.07 -28.57 -1.55
N GLU A 168 2.85 -27.87 -0.72
CA GLU A 168 3.40 -28.43 0.51
C GLU A 168 2.29 -28.91 1.45
N ARG A 169 1.25 -28.08 1.65
CA ARG A 169 0.08 -28.44 2.46
C ARG A 169 -0.69 -29.65 1.91
N GLU A 170 -0.74 -29.78 0.59
CA GLU A 170 -1.39 -30.91 -0.09
C GLU A 170 -0.46 -32.13 -0.24
N GLY A 171 0.80 -32.05 0.22
CA GLY A 171 1.77 -33.13 0.13
C GLY A 171 2.24 -33.42 -1.31
N LEU A 172 2.13 -32.44 -2.21
CA LEU A 172 2.48 -32.57 -3.61
C LEU A 172 3.99 -32.41 -3.80
N GLN A 173 4.56 -33.27 -4.65
CA GLN A 173 5.98 -33.19 -5.05
C GLN A 173 6.19 -32.22 -6.23
N THR A 174 5.13 -31.91 -6.97
CA THR A 174 5.17 -31.00 -8.11
C THR A 174 3.97 -30.06 -8.06
N ILE A 175 4.23 -28.77 -8.23
CA ILE A 175 3.26 -27.68 -8.30
C ILE A 175 2.83 -27.53 -9.75
N ASP A 176 1.53 -27.65 -9.98
CA ASP A 176 0.90 -27.49 -11.28
C ASP A 176 -0.02 -26.25 -11.33
N ASP A 177 -0.69 -26.06 -12.46
CA ASP A 177 -1.63 -24.96 -12.69
C ASP A 177 -2.77 -24.93 -11.65
N THR A 178 -3.17 -26.09 -11.09
CA THR A 178 -4.24 -26.16 -10.10
C THR A 178 -3.82 -25.49 -8.80
N CYS A 179 -2.58 -25.73 -8.35
CA CYS A 179 -2.02 -25.06 -7.18
C CYS A 179 -1.91 -23.54 -7.38
N VAL A 180 -1.51 -23.11 -8.58
CA VAL A 180 -1.40 -21.67 -8.92
C VAL A 180 -2.77 -20.98 -8.85
N ARG A 181 -3.83 -21.62 -9.36
CA ARG A 181 -5.20 -21.07 -9.26
C ARG A 181 -5.65 -20.95 -7.81
N LYS A 182 -5.48 -22.02 -7.03
CA LYS A 182 -5.77 -22.00 -5.58
C LYS A 182 -4.98 -20.92 -4.85
N ALA A 183 -3.72 -20.72 -5.23
CA ALA A 183 -2.87 -19.68 -4.66
C ALA A 183 -3.34 -18.27 -5.02
N SER A 184 -3.79 -18.05 -6.25
CA SER A 184 -4.39 -16.77 -6.67
C SER A 184 -5.63 -16.45 -5.85
N ASP A 185 -6.55 -17.42 -5.73
CA ASP A 185 -7.77 -17.26 -4.94
C ASP A 185 -7.45 -16.98 -3.47
N LYS A 186 -6.50 -17.74 -2.89
CA LYS A 186 -6.04 -17.53 -1.52
C LYS A 186 -5.41 -16.15 -1.33
N MET A 187 -4.56 -15.70 -2.26
CA MET A 187 -3.90 -14.40 -2.21
C MET A 187 -4.92 -13.25 -2.28
N GLU A 188 -5.97 -13.39 -3.09
CA GLU A 188 -7.06 -12.42 -3.14
C GLU A 188 -7.85 -12.40 -1.83
N HIS A 189 -8.21 -13.57 -1.30
CA HIS A 189 -8.87 -13.67 0.01
C HIS A 189 -8.04 -13.06 1.14
N ASP A 190 -6.76 -13.43 1.27
CA ASP A 190 -5.86 -12.94 2.32
C ASP A 190 -5.72 -11.40 2.25
N ARG A 191 -5.60 -10.84 1.04
CA ARG A 191 -5.55 -9.38 0.82
C ARG A 191 -6.82 -8.70 1.33
N ILE A 192 -7.99 -9.29 1.04
CA ILE A 192 -9.25 -8.74 1.51
C ILE A 192 -9.37 -8.86 3.04
N GLU A 193 -8.96 -9.99 3.63
CA GLU A 193 -8.99 -10.14 5.08
C GLU A 193 -8.12 -9.11 5.79
N GLU A 194 -6.89 -8.89 5.29
CA GLU A 194 -5.97 -7.89 5.84
C GLU A 194 -6.53 -6.46 5.69
N ALA A 195 -7.14 -6.15 4.53
CA ALA A 195 -7.84 -4.89 4.33
C ALA A 195 -8.92 -4.69 5.40
N VAL A 196 -9.76 -5.70 5.67
CA VAL A 196 -10.80 -5.63 6.71
C VAL A 196 -10.19 -5.50 8.11
N ARG A 197 -9.11 -6.21 8.44
CA ARG A 197 -8.45 -6.14 9.76
C ARG A 197 -7.89 -4.75 10.05
N SER A 198 -7.31 -4.09 9.04
CA SER A 198 -6.71 -2.76 9.16
C SER A 198 -7.73 -1.62 9.22
N LEU A 199 -9.01 -1.89 8.93
CA LEU A 199 -10.06 -0.88 8.97
C LEU A 199 -10.23 -0.27 10.38
N PRO A 200 -10.48 1.04 10.49
CA PRO A 200 -10.95 1.64 11.72
C PRO A 200 -12.24 0.98 12.23
N LEU A 201 -12.44 0.98 13.55
CA LEU A 201 -13.60 0.36 14.19
C LEU A 201 -14.94 0.81 13.58
N GLN A 202 -15.09 2.10 13.28
CA GLN A 202 -16.30 2.65 12.65
C GLN A 202 -16.56 2.03 11.26
N ASN A 203 -15.51 1.82 10.47
CA ASN A 203 -15.62 1.23 9.14
C ASN A 203 -16.01 -0.26 9.24
N LYS A 204 -15.43 -0.99 10.22
CA LYS A 204 -15.82 -2.37 10.53
C LYS A 204 -17.30 -2.51 10.92
N VAL A 205 -17.80 -1.60 11.78
CA VAL A 205 -19.22 -1.59 12.18
C VAL A 205 -20.15 -1.29 10.99
N ILE A 206 -19.75 -0.39 10.09
CA ILE A 206 -20.50 -0.12 8.85
C ILE A 206 -20.50 -1.36 7.94
N LEU A 207 -19.37 -2.04 7.80
CA LEU A 207 -19.27 -3.26 7.00
C LEU A 207 -20.17 -4.38 7.56
N LEU A 208 -20.21 -4.54 8.88
CA LEU A 208 -21.15 -5.42 9.58
C LEU A 208 -22.62 -5.02 9.36
N ALA A 209 -22.91 -3.72 9.26
CA ALA A 209 -24.26 -3.26 8.95
C ALA A 209 -24.67 -3.64 7.52
N VAL A 210 -23.74 -3.57 6.57
CA VAL A 210 -23.97 -3.97 5.16
C VAL A 210 -24.17 -5.48 5.05
N SER A 211 -23.43 -6.30 5.80
CA SER A 211 -23.51 -7.77 5.72
C SER A 211 -24.88 -8.36 6.07
N ARG A 212 -25.72 -7.60 6.79
CA ARG A 212 -27.12 -7.97 7.08
C ARG A 212 -28.03 -7.97 5.85
N PHE A 213 -27.56 -7.44 4.71
CA PHE A 213 -28.36 -7.28 3.49
C PHE A 213 -27.73 -8.04 2.30
N ILE A 214 -27.90 -9.37 2.28
CA ILE A 214 -27.30 -10.29 1.29
C ILE A 214 -27.62 -9.91 -0.18
N GLY A 215 -28.81 -9.35 -0.45
CA GLY A 215 -29.24 -8.90 -1.79
C GLY A 215 -28.86 -7.46 -2.17
N GLY A 216 -28.12 -6.78 -1.28
CA GLY A 216 -27.83 -5.36 -1.34
C GLY A 216 -28.99 -4.48 -0.88
N THR A 217 -28.66 -3.23 -0.55
CA THR A 217 -29.55 -2.28 0.13
C THR A 217 -29.25 -0.84 -0.29
N ASN A 218 -29.86 0.16 0.33
CA ASN A 218 -29.56 1.58 0.13
C ASN A 218 -28.84 2.19 1.35
N THR A 219 -28.21 3.35 1.14
CA THR A 219 -27.46 4.05 2.20
C THR A 219 -28.30 4.38 3.45
N GLY A 220 -29.61 4.60 3.30
CA GLY A 220 -30.50 4.87 4.44
C GLY A 220 -30.72 3.64 5.32
N GLU A 221 -30.98 2.49 4.71
CA GLU A 221 -31.11 1.21 5.40
C GLU A 221 -29.80 0.78 6.08
N VAL A 222 -28.65 0.95 5.40
CA VAL A 222 -27.33 0.74 6.02
C VAL A 222 -27.15 1.63 7.25
N TYR A 223 -27.53 2.90 7.15
CA TYR A 223 -27.42 3.84 8.28
C TYR A 223 -28.27 3.43 9.48
N LEU A 224 -29.49 2.92 9.24
CA LEU A 224 -30.37 2.42 10.30
C LEU A 224 -29.78 1.18 10.97
N ALA A 225 -29.27 0.23 10.18
CA ALA A 225 -28.61 -0.96 10.68
C ALA A 225 -27.34 -0.61 11.49
N TYR A 226 -26.49 0.28 10.95
CA TYR A 226 -25.31 0.82 11.63
C TYR A 226 -25.70 1.47 12.96
N SER A 227 -26.69 2.35 12.97
CA SER A 227 -27.17 3.03 14.20
C SER A 227 -27.65 2.04 15.27
N SER A 228 -28.22 0.90 14.86
CA SER A 228 -28.64 -0.16 15.80
C SER A 228 -27.46 -0.91 16.40
N ILE A 229 -26.37 -1.09 15.64
CA ILE A 229 -25.16 -1.78 16.08
C ILE A 229 -24.34 -0.87 16.98
N VAL A 230 -24.19 0.40 16.60
CA VAL A 230 -23.47 1.41 17.40
C VAL A 230 -24.03 1.53 18.81
N LYS A 231 -25.35 1.41 18.99
CA LYS A 231 -25.97 1.41 20.34
C LYS A 231 -25.53 0.25 21.23
N LYS A 232 -25.08 -0.85 20.63
CA LYS A 232 -24.58 -2.05 21.33
C LYS A 232 -23.06 -2.01 21.54
N THR A 233 -22.37 -1.09 20.89
CA THR A 233 -20.92 -0.86 21.02
C THR A 233 -20.66 0.46 21.76
N SER A 234 -19.52 0.61 22.42
CA SER A 234 -19.16 1.87 23.09
C SER A 234 -18.60 2.92 22.11
N THR A 235 -19.24 3.09 20.96
CA THR A 235 -18.76 3.96 19.87
C THR A 235 -19.70 5.14 19.61
N GLU A 236 -19.13 6.26 19.14
CA GLU A 236 -19.91 7.45 18.78
C GLU A 236 -20.71 7.24 17.49
N LEU A 237 -21.93 7.77 17.46
CA LEU A 237 -22.79 7.70 16.28
C LEU A 237 -22.35 8.72 15.23
N LEU A 238 -21.92 8.24 14.07
CA LEU A 238 -21.60 9.09 12.92
C LEU A 238 -22.86 9.61 12.22
N THR A 239 -22.72 10.73 11.51
CA THR A 239 -23.79 11.24 10.64
C THR A 239 -23.96 10.36 9.40
N GLN A 240 -25.18 10.34 8.84
CA GLN A 240 -25.46 9.61 7.59
C GLN A 240 -24.55 10.08 6.43
N ARG A 241 -24.17 11.36 6.40
CA ARG A 241 -23.21 11.89 5.42
C ARG A 241 -21.83 11.25 5.56
N ARG A 242 -21.31 11.09 6.79
CA ARG A 242 -20.01 10.44 7.02
C ARG A 242 -20.07 8.95 6.68
N VAL A 243 -21.16 8.26 7.04
CA VAL A 243 -21.36 6.85 6.66
C VAL A 243 -21.38 6.67 5.14
N SER A 244 -22.04 7.57 4.40
CA SER A 244 -22.00 7.57 2.93
C SER A 244 -20.58 7.79 2.36
N GLY A 245 -19.77 8.62 3.01
CA GLY A 245 -18.36 8.81 2.66
C GLY A 245 -17.54 7.54 2.90
N ILE A 246 -17.69 6.92 4.07
CA ILE A 246 -17.01 5.66 4.39
C ILE A 246 -17.42 4.54 3.44
N LEU A 247 -18.70 4.47 3.03
CA LEU A 247 -19.14 3.50 2.03
C LEU A 247 -18.48 3.71 0.66
N ALA A 248 -18.15 4.95 0.29
CA ALA A 248 -17.37 5.22 -0.92
C ALA A 248 -15.88 4.84 -0.73
N GLU A 249 -15.32 5.06 0.46
CA GLU A 249 -13.96 4.58 0.79
C GLU A 249 -13.88 3.04 0.73
N LEU A 250 -14.90 2.33 1.26
CA LEU A 250 -14.99 0.87 1.22
C LEU A 250 -15.21 0.33 -0.20
N ASP A 251 -15.85 1.09 -1.09
CA ASP A 251 -16.03 0.77 -2.51
C ASP A 251 -14.70 0.86 -3.26
N LEU A 252 -13.89 1.88 -2.97
CA LEU A 252 -12.52 1.99 -3.50
C LEU A 252 -11.60 0.85 -3.04
N LEU A 253 -11.84 0.31 -1.84
CA LEU A 253 -11.14 -0.87 -1.32
C LEU A 253 -11.66 -2.19 -1.89
N GLY A 254 -12.73 -2.18 -2.69
CA GLY A 254 -13.34 -3.39 -3.25
C GLY A 254 -14.05 -4.28 -2.21
N LEU A 255 -14.39 -3.73 -1.04
CA LEU A 255 -15.07 -4.48 0.03
C LEU A 255 -16.60 -4.45 -0.13
N VAL A 256 -17.10 -3.37 -0.74
CA VAL A 256 -18.51 -3.18 -1.09
C VAL A 256 -18.62 -2.69 -2.52
N GLU A 257 -19.77 -2.92 -3.15
CA GLU A 257 -20.13 -2.28 -4.41
C GLU A 257 -21.16 -1.18 -4.12
N ALA A 258 -20.87 0.07 -4.49
CA ALA A 258 -21.73 1.24 -4.25
C ALA A 258 -22.27 1.87 -5.55
N ALA A 259 -23.00 1.11 -6.37
CA ALA A 259 -23.51 1.56 -7.66
C ALA A 259 -24.70 2.55 -7.55
N VAL A 260 -24.65 3.65 -8.32
CA VAL A 260 -25.79 4.61 -8.39
C VAL A 260 -26.87 4.08 -9.34
N VAL A 261 -28.03 3.73 -8.79
CA VAL A 261 -29.18 3.25 -9.55
C VAL A 261 -30.23 4.37 -9.67
N SER A 262 -30.68 4.62 -10.90
CA SER A 262 -31.81 5.54 -11.17
C SER A 262 -33.13 4.80 -10.98
N LYS A 263 -34.01 5.28 -10.09
CA LYS A 263 -35.38 4.75 -9.90
C LYS A 263 -36.45 5.65 -10.55
N GLY A 264 -36.09 6.41 -11.58
CA GLY A 264 -37.00 7.32 -12.29
C GLY A 264 -37.56 8.41 -11.37
N ARG A 265 -38.89 8.52 -11.26
CA ARG A 265 -39.56 9.53 -10.40
C ARG A 265 -39.23 9.44 -8.90
N ARG A 266 -38.69 8.31 -8.44
CA ARG A 266 -38.27 8.10 -7.04
C ARG A 266 -36.83 8.56 -6.75
N GLY A 267 -36.16 9.19 -7.72
CA GLY A 267 -34.81 9.72 -7.57
C GLY A 267 -33.70 8.71 -7.86
N ARG A 268 -32.46 9.07 -7.50
CA ARG A 268 -31.25 8.23 -7.61
C ARG A 268 -30.91 7.68 -6.23
N THR A 269 -30.52 6.41 -6.15
CA THR A 269 -30.11 5.78 -4.88
C THR A 269 -28.87 4.94 -5.13
N LYS A 270 -27.92 4.96 -4.19
CA LYS A 270 -26.79 4.03 -4.20
C LYS A 270 -27.29 2.65 -3.74
N ARG A 271 -27.16 1.64 -4.60
CA ARG A 271 -27.29 0.24 -4.21
C ARG A 271 -25.95 -0.19 -3.64
N ILE A 272 -25.96 -0.68 -2.41
CA ILE A 272 -24.78 -1.11 -1.66
C ILE A 272 -24.85 -2.62 -1.51
N ARG A 273 -23.79 -3.33 -1.90
CA ARG A 273 -23.70 -4.79 -1.76
C ARG A 273 -22.34 -5.17 -1.17
N LEU A 274 -22.30 -6.16 -0.28
CA LEU A 274 -21.06 -6.73 0.22
C LEU A 274 -20.44 -7.63 -0.88
N LEU A 275 -19.14 -7.50 -1.11
CA LEU A 275 -18.40 -8.35 -2.06
C LEU A 275 -17.75 -9.58 -1.40
N LEU A 276 -17.81 -9.62 -0.07
CA LEU A 276 -17.35 -10.71 0.78
C LEU A 276 -18.47 -11.64 1.22
N GLU A 277 -18.14 -12.90 1.45
CA GLU A 277 -19.04 -13.83 2.11
C GLU A 277 -19.28 -13.38 3.57
N PRO A 278 -20.55 -13.28 4.03
CA PRO A 278 -20.86 -12.81 5.38
C PRO A 278 -20.22 -13.63 6.50
N GLU A 279 -20.05 -14.93 6.31
CA GLU A 279 -19.44 -15.84 7.28
C GLU A 279 -17.95 -15.51 7.51
N THR A 280 -17.21 -15.31 6.40
CA THR A 280 -15.81 -14.89 6.44
C THR A 280 -15.66 -13.53 7.13
N LEU A 281 -16.54 -12.58 6.80
CA LEU A 281 -16.55 -11.27 7.44
C LEU A 281 -16.80 -11.38 8.95
N ASN A 282 -17.79 -12.16 9.38
CA ASN A 282 -18.11 -12.32 10.80
C ASN A 282 -16.96 -12.95 11.57
N LYS A 283 -16.26 -13.92 10.98
CA LYS A 283 -15.06 -14.53 11.56
C LYS A 283 -13.97 -13.48 11.79
N ILE A 284 -13.66 -12.65 10.80
CA ILE A 284 -12.62 -11.61 10.89
C ILE A 284 -13.01 -10.54 11.91
N LEU A 285 -14.27 -10.08 11.86
CA LEU A 285 -14.75 -9.05 12.78
C LEU A 285 -14.84 -9.55 14.23
N GLY A 286 -15.08 -10.85 14.44
CA GLY A 286 -15.05 -11.48 15.76
C GLY A 286 -13.67 -11.52 16.42
N GLU A 287 -12.59 -11.38 15.63
CA GLU A 287 -11.21 -11.22 16.18
C GLU A 287 -11.04 -9.87 16.89
N ASP A 288 -11.87 -8.86 16.57
CA ASP A 288 -11.81 -7.53 17.19
C ASP A 288 -12.54 -7.54 18.54
N PRO A 289 -11.84 -7.29 19.68
CA PRO A 289 -12.45 -7.35 21.00
C PRO A 289 -13.64 -6.40 21.17
N ALA A 290 -13.68 -5.30 20.42
CA ALA A 290 -14.78 -4.33 20.47
C ALA A 290 -16.06 -4.83 19.77
N LEU A 291 -15.94 -5.84 18.89
CA LEU A 291 -17.04 -6.38 18.09
C LEU A 291 -17.39 -7.84 18.44
N ALA A 292 -16.53 -8.54 19.19
CA ALA A 292 -16.72 -9.96 19.55
C ALA A 292 -18.08 -10.28 20.19
N GLY A 293 -18.68 -9.35 20.93
CA GLY A 293 -20.01 -9.53 21.55
C GLY A 293 -21.21 -9.34 20.62
N LEU A 294 -21.00 -9.09 19.33
CA LEU A 294 -22.05 -8.87 18.33
C LEU A 294 -22.36 -10.10 17.47
N PHE A 295 -21.56 -11.17 17.60
CA PHE A 295 -21.64 -12.40 16.82
C PHE A 295 -22.17 -13.56 17.68
#